data_AF-A0A8C5RDS2-F1
#
_entry.id   AF-A0A8C5RDS2-F1
#
_cell.length_a   1.000
_cell.length_b   1.000
_cell.length_c   1.000
_cell.angle_alpha   90.00
_cell.angle_beta   90.00
_cell.angle_gamma   90.00
#
_symmetry.space_group_name_H-M   'P 1'
#
loop_
_entity.id
_entity.type
_entity.pdbx_description
1 polymer ?
#
loop_
_entity_poly.entity_id
_entity_poly.type
_entity_poly.pdbx_seq_one_letter_code
_entity_poly.pdbx_strand_id
1 'polypeptide(L)'
;MFSCNFKTDWVTVANDLLTKCNIDLHVNSLSDCGAEVFVHLYESILGEKVPDFIAVPSCQEDNIHNVQAVIDSLALDYLQISLSHITGENIVKGDKESIRNLLEIFDGLLEYLTEEISETASQQDGERNKIRSFLLVFICLLQEIGM
;
A
#
# COMPACT_ATOMS: atom_id res chain seq x y z
N MET A 1 5.73 28.22 20.60
CA MET A 1 4.98 28.57 19.38
C MET A 1 5.31 27.51 18.33
N PHE A 2 4.70 26.32 18.43
CA PHE A 2 4.90 25.25 17.45
C PHE A 2 3.83 25.43 16.38
N SER A 3 4.23 25.88 15.19
CA SER A 3 3.36 25.75 14.02
C SER A 3 3.30 24.28 13.66
N CYS A 4 2.27 23.56 14.12
CA CYS A 4 1.89 22.26 13.55
C CYS A 4 1.33 22.51 12.15
N ASN A 5 2.21 22.56 11.17
CA ASN A 5 1.85 22.36 9.77
C ASN A 5 1.92 20.85 9.52
N PHE A 6 1.03 20.06 10.12
CA PHE A 6 0.89 18.63 9.78
C PHE A 6 0.14 18.52 8.45
N LYS A 7 0.76 18.97 7.38
CA LYS A 7 0.46 18.39 6.08
C LYS A 7 1.36 17.16 6.01
N THR A 8 0.78 15.97 6.19
CA THR A 8 1.51 14.70 6.04
C THR A 8 2.33 14.78 4.77
N ASP A 9 3.65 14.75 4.90
CA ASP A 9 4.53 14.71 3.76
C ASP A 9 4.55 13.28 3.23
N TRP A 10 3.79 13.05 2.18
CA TRP A 10 3.62 11.73 1.59
C TRP A 10 4.89 11.21 0.91
N VAL A 11 5.84 12.09 0.59
CA VAL A 11 7.18 11.66 0.16
C VAL A 11 7.93 11.02 1.32
N THR A 12 7.81 11.59 2.52
CA THR A 12 8.37 10.99 3.75
C THR A 12 7.72 9.63 4.02
N VAL A 13 6.38 9.53 3.98
CA VAL A 13 5.67 8.25 4.17
C VAL A 13 6.15 7.19 3.18
N ALA A 14 6.26 7.53 1.89
CA ALA A 14 6.74 6.60 0.86
C ALA A 14 8.16 6.12 1.15
N ASN A 15 9.08 7.02 1.49
CA ASN A 15 10.46 6.65 1.79
C ASN A 15 10.61 5.87 3.11
N ASP A 16 9.78 6.16 4.11
CA ASP A 16 9.74 5.40 5.36
C ASP A 16 9.28 3.96 5.11
N LEU A 17 8.24 3.77 4.28
CA LEU A 17 7.78 2.45 3.84
C LEU A 17 8.90 1.67 3.12
N LEU A 18 9.56 2.30 2.15
CA LEU A 18 10.68 1.68 1.42
C LEU A 18 11.82 1.28 2.36
N THR A 19 12.16 2.16 3.32
CA THR A 19 13.20 1.90 4.31
C THR A 19 12.83 0.74 5.25
N LYS A 20 11.61 0.74 5.80
CA LYS A 20 11.12 -0.34 6.67
C LYS A 20 11.10 -1.70 5.94
N CYS A 21 10.79 -1.67 4.64
CA CYS A 21 10.78 -2.85 3.77
C CYS A 21 12.16 -3.20 3.20
N ASN A 22 13.20 -2.46 3.58
CA ASN A 22 14.59 -2.67 3.14
C ASN A 22 14.78 -2.61 1.61
N ILE A 23 13.97 -1.79 0.93
CA ILE A 23 13.98 -1.56 -0.52
C ILE A 23 14.90 -0.38 -0.83
N ASP A 24 15.89 -0.60 -1.70
CA ASP A 24 16.86 0.42 -2.11
C ASP A 24 16.32 1.31 -3.24
N LEU A 25 15.19 1.98 -2.96
CA LEU A 25 14.57 2.98 -3.84
C LEU A 25 14.36 4.28 -3.06
N HIS A 26 14.36 5.40 -3.77
CA HIS A 26 14.14 6.72 -3.18
C HIS A 26 13.16 7.53 -4.01
N VAL A 27 12.11 8.03 -3.36
CA VAL A 27 11.07 8.84 -3.96
C VAL A 27 11.38 10.32 -3.68
N ASN A 28 11.51 11.13 -4.74
CA ASN A 28 11.76 12.57 -4.61
C ASN A 28 10.46 13.38 -4.71
N SER A 29 9.51 12.89 -5.49
CA SER A 29 8.17 13.45 -5.67
C SER A 29 7.16 12.33 -5.58
N LEU A 30 6.00 12.62 -5.00
CA LEU A 30 4.92 11.64 -4.89
C LEU A 30 4.49 11.07 -6.25
N SER A 31 4.57 11.86 -7.32
CA SER A 31 4.25 11.40 -8.68
C SER A 31 5.29 10.44 -9.27
N ASP A 32 6.43 10.24 -8.60
CA ASP A 32 7.44 9.23 -8.96
C ASP A 32 7.06 7.83 -8.44
N CYS A 33 6.05 7.72 -7.58
CA CYS A 33 5.52 6.44 -7.10
C CYS A 33 4.73 5.73 -8.20
N GLY A 34 5.44 4.97 -9.03
CA GLY A 34 4.86 4.15 -10.11
C GLY A 34 4.87 2.66 -9.80
N ALA A 35 4.80 1.86 -10.85
CA ALA A 35 4.73 0.39 -10.76
C ALA A 35 5.87 -0.22 -9.93
N GLU A 36 7.10 0.23 -10.14
CA GLU A 36 8.28 -0.29 -9.44
C GLU A 36 8.14 -0.19 -7.91
N VAL A 37 7.74 0.99 -7.41
CA VAL A 37 7.56 1.22 -5.97
C VAL A 37 6.51 0.28 -5.38
N PHE A 38 5.32 0.21 -5.99
CA PHE A 38 4.21 -0.57 -5.43
C PHE A 38 4.39 -2.08 -5.60
N VAL A 39 5.05 -2.54 -6.66
CA VAL A 39 5.42 -3.95 -6.81
C VAL A 39 6.43 -4.35 -5.73
N HIS A 40 7.47 -3.55 -5.50
CA HIS A 40 8.43 -3.85 -4.45
C HIS A 40 7.82 -3.81 -3.04
N LEU A 41 6.94 -2.84 -2.75
CA LEU A 41 6.22 -2.80 -1.49
C LEU A 41 5.35 -4.04 -1.30
N TYR A 42 4.58 -4.44 -2.32
CA TYR A 42 3.78 -5.65 -2.30
C TYR A 42 4.63 -6.88 -1.98
N GLU A 43 5.70 -7.10 -2.74
CA GLU A 43 6.55 -8.28 -2.57
C GLU A 43 7.27 -8.31 -1.22
N SER A 44 7.72 -7.16 -0.73
CA SER A 44 8.42 -7.07 0.56
C SER A 44 7.48 -7.22 1.76
N ILE A 45 6.27 -6.65 1.69
CA ILE A 45 5.32 -6.66 2.82
C ILE A 45 4.60 -8.01 2.90
N LEU A 46 4.17 -8.55 1.76
CA LEU A 46 3.36 -9.78 1.72
C LEU A 46 4.20 -11.04 1.55
N GLY A 47 5.46 -10.91 1.11
CA GLY A 47 6.39 -12.02 0.93
C GLY A 47 6.09 -12.90 -0.30
N GLU A 48 5.23 -12.43 -1.21
CA GLU A 48 4.86 -13.15 -2.43
C GLU A 48 4.93 -12.27 -3.69
N LYS A 49 4.88 -12.92 -4.85
CA LYS A 49 4.99 -12.25 -6.15
C LYS A 49 3.65 -11.71 -6.60
N VAL A 50 3.65 -10.53 -7.20
CA VAL A 50 2.45 -9.93 -7.82
C VAL A 50 1.89 -10.91 -8.86
N PRO A 51 0.59 -11.24 -8.82
CA PRO A 51 -0.03 -12.14 -9.80
C PRO A 51 0.02 -11.53 -11.20
N ASP A 52 0.21 -12.37 -12.21
CA ASP A 52 0.23 -11.96 -13.63
C ASP A 52 1.19 -10.79 -13.96
N PHE A 53 2.28 -10.65 -13.20
CA PHE A 53 3.26 -9.57 -13.34
C PHE A 53 4.03 -9.65 -14.67
N ILE A 54 4.10 -8.51 -15.36
CA ILE A 54 4.90 -8.32 -16.58
C ILE A 54 6.30 -7.85 -16.18
N ALA A 55 7.25 -8.79 -16.17
CA ALA A 55 8.62 -8.56 -15.71
C ALA A 55 9.43 -7.58 -16.58
N VAL A 56 9.08 -7.42 -17.85
CA VAL A 56 9.74 -6.49 -18.78
C VAL A 56 8.66 -5.60 -19.39
N PRO A 57 8.22 -4.54 -18.68
CA PRO A 57 7.22 -3.62 -19.21
C PRO A 57 7.81 -2.86 -20.41
N SER A 58 7.12 -2.92 -21.54
CA SER A 58 7.50 -2.32 -22.81
C SER A 58 6.75 -1.03 -23.10
N CYS A 59 5.60 -0.83 -22.45
CA CYS A 59 4.76 0.34 -22.63
C CYS A 59 4.07 0.76 -21.33
N GLN A 60 3.39 1.90 -21.36
CA GLN A 60 2.65 2.42 -20.21
C GLN A 60 1.54 1.46 -19.76
N GLU A 61 0.86 0.79 -20.68
CA GLU A 61 -0.19 -0.19 -20.36
C GLU A 61 0.36 -1.37 -19.55
N ASP A 62 1.59 -1.82 -19.80
CA ASP A 62 2.21 -2.88 -19.00
C ASP A 62 2.42 -2.43 -17.54
N ASN A 63 2.80 -1.16 -17.34
CA ASN A 63 2.91 -0.59 -15.99
C ASN A 63 1.54 -0.43 -15.32
N ILE A 64 0.51 -0.03 -16.09
CA ILE A 64 -0.86 0.06 -15.60
C ILE A 64 -1.35 -1.31 -15.16
N HIS A 65 -1.13 -2.34 -15.98
CA HIS A 65 -1.45 -3.73 -15.68
C HIS A 65 -0.75 -4.20 -14.41
N ASN A 66 0.56 -3.97 -14.28
CA ASN A 66 1.33 -4.37 -13.09
C ASN A 66 0.81 -3.71 -11.81
N VAL A 67 0.47 -2.41 -11.84
CA VAL A 67 -0.13 -1.74 -10.67
C VAL A 67 -1.55 -2.23 -10.41
N GLN A 68 -2.34 -2.46 -11.47
CA GLN A 68 -3.70 -2.95 -11.30
C GLN A 68 -3.72 -4.35 -10.69
N ALA A 69 -2.78 -5.23 -11.06
CA ALA A 69 -2.62 -6.54 -10.45
C ALA A 69 -2.29 -6.47 -8.95
N VAL A 70 -1.46 -5.50 -8.54
CA VAL A 70 -1.22 -5.20 -7.11
C VAL A 70 -2.52 -4.80 -6.42
N ILE A 71 -3.26 -3.85 -7.00
CA ILE A 71 -4.52 -3.33 -6.42
C ILE A 71 -5.57 -4.46 -6.33
N ASP A 72 -5.73 -5.25 -7.39
CA ASP A 72 -6.72 -6.32 -7.46
C ASP A 72 -6.42 -7.42 -6.45
N SER A 73 -5.14 -7.80 -6.30
CA SER A 73 -4.74 -8.78 -5.28
C SER A 73 -4.99 -8.24 -3.87
N LEU A 74 -4.62 -6.99 -3.58
CA LEU A 74 -4.95 -6.35 -2.31
C LEU A 74 -6.46 -6.38 -2.05
N ALA A 75 -7.26 -5.95 -3.03
CA ALA A 75 -8.71 -5.88 -2.94
C ALA A 75 -9.36 -7.26 -2.71
N LEU A 76 -8.92 -8.29 -3.43
CA LEU A 76 -9.57 -9.60 -3.45
C LEU A 76 -9.04 -10.55 -2.38
N ASP A 77 -7.72 -10.62 -2.22
CA ASP A 77 -7.06 -11.65 -1.42
C ASP A 77 -6.88 -11.21 0.04
N TYR A 78 -6.56 -9.93 0.27
CA TYR A 78 -6.17 -9.42 1.58
C TYR A 78 -7.26 -8.58 2.26
N LEU A 79 -7.71 -7.54 1.56
CA LEU A 79 -8.63 -6.55 2.10
C LEU A 79 -10.09 -7.01 1.99
N GLN A 80 -10.42 -7.75 0.93
CA GLN A 80 -11.78 -8.21 0.59
C GLN A 80 -12.79 -7.06 0.46
N ILE A 81 -12.33 -5.92 -0.05
CA ILE A 81 -13.14 -4.74 -0.33
C ILE A 81 -12.86 -4.25 -1.74
N SER A 82 -13.80 -3.50 -2.30
CA SER A 82 -13.56 -2.79 -3.56
C SER A 82 -12.65 -1.58 -3.33
N LEU A 83 -11.51 -1.55 -4.02
CA LEU A 83 -10.64 -0.38 -4.13
C LEU A 83 -10.95 0.45 -5.38
N SER A 84 -12.22 0.53 -5.80
CA SER A 84 -12.62 1.12 -7.09
C SER A 84 -12.23 2.59 -7.31
N HIS A 85 -11.84 3.31 -6.26
CA HIS A 85 -11.38 4.70 -6.33
C HIS A 85 -9.86 4.80 -6.64
N ILE A 86 -9.14 3.68 -6.62
CA ILE A 86 -7.72 3.57 -6.97
C ILE A 86 -7.63 2.70 -8.23
N THR A 87 -6.98 3.21 -9.26
CA THR A 87 -6.75 2.48 -10.51
C THR A 87 -5.28 2.53 -10.89
N GLY A 88 -4.79 1.47 -11.53
CA GLY A 88 -3.41 1.44 -12.04
C GLY A 88 -3.14 2.59 -13.01
N GLU A 89 -4.14 2.99 -13.79
CA GLU A 89 -4.05 4.13 -14.70
C GLU A 89 -3.77 5.45 -13.96
N ASN A 90 -4.48 5.72 -12.87
CA ASN A 90 -4.29 6.95 -12.09
C ASN A 90 -2.91 6.98 -11.43
N ILE A 91 -2.46 5.83 -10.89
CA ILE A 91 -1.12 5.71 -10.30
C ILE A 91 -0.04 6.00 -11.34
N VAL A 92 -0.10 5.36 -12.51
CA VAL A 92 0.91 5.54 -13.57
C VAL A 92 0.89 6.95 -14.15
N LYS A 93 -0.25 7.65 -14.12
CA LYS A 93 -0.36 9.06 -14.49
C LYS A 93 0.17 10.03 -13.41
N GLY A 94 0.58 9.52 -12.25
CA GLY A 94 1.10 10.34 -11.15
C GLY A 94 0.00 11.03 -10.35
N ASP A 95 -1.23 10.51 -10.37
CA ASP A 95 -2.36 11.06 -9.60
C ASP A 95 -2.09 10.97 -8.11
N LYS A 96 -1.91 12.13 -7.49
CA LYS A 96 -1.43 12.23 -6.11
C LYS A 96 -2.44 11.67 -5.11
N GLU A 97 -3.73 11.73 -5.38
CA GLU A 97 -4.74 11.19 -4.46
C GLU A 97 -4.71 9.67 -4.46
N SER A 98 -4.76 9.06 -5.65
CA SER A 98 -4.67 7.60 -5.80
C SER A 98 -3.38 7.05 -5.18
N ILE A 99 -2.23 7.73 -5.39
CA ILE A 99 -0.95 7.31 -4.84
C ILE A 99 -0.95 7.38 -3.30
N ARG A 100 -1.53 8.44 -2.72
CA ARG A 100 -1.63 8.57 -1.26
C ARG A 100 -2.47 7.46 -0.66
N ASN A 101 -3.64 7.22 -1.25
CA ASN A 101 -4.55 6.18 -0.77
C ASN A 101 -3.89 4.80 -0.84
N LEU A 102 -3.13 4.51 -1.90
CA LEU A 102 -2.42 3.23 -2.02
C LEU A 102 -1.24 3.11 -1.03
N LEU A 103 -0.47 4.18 -0.81
CA LEU A 103 0.58 4.21 0.22
C LEU A 103 0.00 4.02 1.62
N GLU A 104 -1.14 4.64 1.91
CA GLU A 104 -1.82 4.51 3.20
C GLU A 104 -2.28 3.07 3.46
N ILE A 105 -2.78 2.38 2.43
CA ILE A 105 -3.09 0.95 2.51
C ILE A 105 -1.82 0.13 2.85
N PHE A 106 -0.70 0.41 2.18
CA PHE A 106 0.56 -0.31 2.45
C PHE A 106 1.14 -0.02 3.84
N ASP A 107 1.09 1.23 4.31
CA ASP A 107 1.56 1.59 5.65
C ASP A 107 0.71 0.90 6.73
N GLY A 108 -0.62 0.92 6.58
CA GLY A 108 -1.52 0.21 7.49
C GLY A 108 -1.32 -1.32 7.48
N LEU A 109 -1.05 -1.92 6.31
CA LEU A 109 -0.72 -3.34 6.21
C LEU A 109 0.61 -3.68 6.90
N LEU A 110 1.64 -2.87 6.69
CA LEU A 110 2.94 -3.08 7.30
C LEU A 110 2.90 -2.91 8.83
N GLU A 111 2.20 -1.88 9.32
CA GLU A 111 1.98 -1.66 10.74
C GLU A 111 1.30 -2.89 11.37
N TYR A 112 0.20 -3.35 10.78
CA TYR A 112 -0.52 -4.52 11.25
C TYR A 112 0.34 -5.79 11.31
N LEU A 113 1.08 -6.09 10.23
CA LEU A 113 1.96 -7.26 10.18
C LEU A 113 3.10 -7.18 11.20
N THR A 114 3.65 -5.98 11.43
CA THR A 114 4.73 -5.76 12.40
C THR A 114 4.23 -5.92 13.84
N GLU A 115 3.04 -5.42 14.15
CA GLU A 115 2.40 -5.60 15.46
C GLU A 115 2.06 -7.07 15.74
N GLU A 116 1.52 -7.80 14.76
CA GLU A 116 1.23 -9.23 14.91
C GLU A 116 2.51 -10.06 15.12
N ILE A 117 3.65 -9.76 14.49
CA ILE A 117 4.92 -10.46 14.76
C ILE A 117 5.36 -10.23 16.22
N SER A 118 5.11 -9.05 16.77
CA SER A 118 5.41 -8.75 18.17
C SER A 118 4.48 -9.47 19.16
N GLU A 119 3.22 -9.74 18.77
CA GLU A 119 2.24 -10.46 19.61
C GLU A 119 2.30 -12.00 19.47
N THR A 120 2.56 -12.51 18.26
CA THR A 120 2.56 -13.95 17.93
C THR A 120 3.75 -14.74 18.47
N ALA A 121 4.75 -14.06 19.04
CA ALA A 121 5.69 -14.70 19.98
C ALA A 121 4.98 -15.36 21.20
N SER A 122 3.66 -15.12 21.36
CA SER A 122 2.87 -15.61 22.49
C SER A 122 1.67 -16.53 22.16
N GLN A 123 1.17 -16.68 20.91
CA GLN A 123 0.05 -17.59 20.60
C GLN A 123 -0.23 -17.71 19.08
N GLN A 124 -0.29 -18.95 18.55
CA GLN A 124 -0.71 -19.28 17.17
C GLN A 124 -2.20 -19.64 17.11
N ASP A 125 -2.84 -19.34 15.97
CA ASP A 125 -4.19 -19.75 15.49
C ASP A 125 -5.30 -18.66 15.49
N GLY A 126 -5.09 -17.53 14.79
CA GLY A 126 -6.13 -16.50 14.60
C GLY A 126 -5.96 -15.52 13.42
N GLU A 127 -4.99 -15.77 12.53
CA GLU A 127 -4.41 -14.77 11.61
C GLU A 127 -5.42 -14.17 10.59
N ARG A 128 -6.40 -14.95 10.10
CA ARG A 128 -7.36 -14.48 9.08
C ARG A 128 -8.56 -13.68 9.61
N ASN A 129 -8.92 -13.86 10.88
CA ASN A 129 -10.07 -13.19 11.47
C ASN A 129 -9.71 -11.80 12.02
N LYS A 130 -8.46 -11.60 12.41
CA LYS A 130 -7.96 -10.32 12.92
C LYS A 130 -7.71 -9.28 11.82
N ILE A 131 -7.15 -9.67 10.66
CA ILE A 131 -7.00 -8.79 9.47
C ILE A 131 -8.36 -8.15 9.14
N ARG A 132 -9.43 -8.95 9.13
CA ARG A 132 -10.80 -8.49 8.89
C ARG A 132 -11.28 -7.50 9.96
N SER A 133 -10.99 -7.74 11.23
CA SER A 133 -11.37 -6.83 12.32
C SER A 133 -10.62 -5.50 12.27
N PHE A 134 -9.33 -5.49 11.92
CA PHE A 134 -8.55 -4.27 11.80
C PHE A 134 -8.96 -3.44 10.57
N LEU A 135 -9.16 -4.10 9.43
CA LEU A 135 -9.65 -3.44 8.22
C LEU A 135 -11.02 -2.80 8.40
N LEU A 136 -11.94 -3.47 9.10
CA LEU A 136 -13.27 -2.91 9.40
C LEU A 136 -13.16 -1.62 10.24
N VAL A 137 -12.19 -1.54 11.14
CA VAL A 137 -11.94 -0.33 11.95
C VAL A 137 -11.29 0.78 11.11
N PHE A 138 -10.31 0.44 10.27
CA PHE A 138 -9.66 1.41 9.39
C PHE A 138 -10.64 1.98 8.35
N ILE A 139 -11.52 1.15 7.78
CA ILE A 139 -12.58 1.58 6.87
C ILE A 139 -13.62 2.45 7.57
N CYS A 140 -14.03 2.10 8.80
CA CYS A 140 -14.93 2.95 9.60
C CYS A 140 -14.31 4.35 9.85
N LEU A 141 -13.01 4.41 10.13
CA LEU A 141 -12.29 5.68 10.31
C LEU A 141 -12.23 6.50 9.00
N LEU A 142 -11.97 5.86 7.86
CA LEU A 142 -11.99 6.55 6.56
C LEU A 142 -13.40 7.07 6.19
N GLN A 143 -14.46 6.34 6.56
CA GLN A 143 -15.85 6.77 6.34
C GLN A 143 -16.28 7.91 7.30
N GLU A 144 -15.75 7.97 8.52
CA GLU A 144 -16.07 9.04 9.47
C GLU A 144 -15.34 10.37 9.18
N ILE A 145 -14.18 10.32 8.50
CA ILE A 145 -13.41 11.53 8.17
C ILE A 145 -13.95 12.24 6.91
N GLY A 146 -14.83 11.61 6.13
CA GLY A 146 -15.59 12.27 5.09
C GLY A 146 -14.72 13.00 4.06
N MET A 147 -13.94 12.23 3.30
CA MET A 147 -13.53 12.60 1.95
C MET A 147 -14.34 11.80 0.94
#